data_AF-A0A528MBU4-F1
#
_entry.id   AF-A0A528MBU4-F1
#
_cell.length_a   1.000
_cell.length_b   1.000
_cell.length_c   1.000
_cell.angle_alpha   90.00
_cell.angle_beta   90.00
_cell.angle_gamma   90.00
#
_symmetry.space_group_name_H-M   'P 1'
#
loop_
_entity.id
_entity.type
_entity.pdbx_description
1 polymer ?
#
loop_
_entity_poly.entity_id
_entity_poly.type
_entity_poly.pdbx_seq_one_letter_code
_entity_poly.pdbx_strand_id
1 'polypeptide(L)'
;AAAETMLVNGEADAMFGWMPAVADGQPDVPGGTVARLEVARLSKAALQVVWTSGLLRYGSHAVSSDLDPEAKRRLIVFLINLRSMSPDVYNLLDSKYSGGFTVAAPKDHAMAAAIVRLVSGNDR
;
A
#
# COMPACT_ATOMS: atom_id res chain seq x y z
N ALA A 1 11.91 -7.91 -10.86
CA ALA A 1 12.13 -7.85 -9.41
C ALA A 1 13.62 -8.00 -9.12
N ALA A 2 14.43 -6.97 -9.37
CA ALA A 2 15.90 -7.10 -9.25
C ALA A 2 16.34 -7.34 -7.79
N ALA A 3 15.80 -6.58 -6.84
CA ALA A 3 16.13 -6.73 -5.42
C ALA A 3 15.76 -8.12 -4.85
N GLU A 4 14.62 -8.68 -5.26
CA GLU A 4 14.20 -10.03 -4.84
C GLU A 4 15.14 -11.10 -5.39
N THR A 5 15.54 -10.98 -6.67
CA THR A 5 16.53 -11.89 -7.28
C THR A 5 17.88 -11.80 -6.58
N MET A 6 18.35 -10.59 -6.28
CA MET A 6 19.63 -10.41 -5.58
C MET A 6 19.61 -11.04 -4.19
N LEU A 7 18.49 -10.92 -3.44
CA LEU A 7 18.33 -11.59 -2.15
C LEU A 7 18.34 -13.12 -2.30
N VAL A 8 17.60 -13.65 -3.29
CA VAL A 8 17.54 -15.11 -3.57
C VAL A 8 18.91 -15.68 -3.94
N ASN A 9 19.69 -14.94 -4.72
CA ASN A 9 21.02 -15.36 -5.17
C ASN A 9 22.12 -15.15 -4.11
N GLY A 10 21.81 -14.53 -2.96
CA GLY A 10 22.80 -14.16 -1.95
C GLY A 10 23.70 -12.98 -2.36
N GLU A 11 23.30 -12.20 -3.38
CA GLU A 11 23.97 -10.97 -3.81
C GLU A 11 23.62 -9.77 -2.91
N ALA A 12 22.57 -9.89 -2.10
CA ALA A 12 22.17 -8.91 -1.10
C ALA A 12 21.81 -9.61 0.22
N ASP A 13 22.26 -9.06 1.35
CA ASP A 13 21.94 -9.58 2.69
C ASP A 13 20.52 -9.20 3.15
N ALA A 14 20.00 -8.08 2.64
CA ALA A 14 18.69 -7.55 2.99
C ALA A 14 18.11 -6.70 1.84
N MET A 15 16.79 -6.56 1.83
CA MET A 15 16.08 -5.70 0.87
C MET A 15 14.90 -4.99 1.51
N PHE A 16 14.51 -3.84 0.93
CA PHE A 16 13.22 -3.22 1.24
C PHE A 16 12.11 -3.88 0.43
N GLY A 17 11.02 -4.23 1.12
CA GLY A 17 9.80 -4.75 0.54
C GLY A 17 8.58 -4.08 1.14
N TRP A 18 7.40 -4.54 0.73
CA TRP A 18 6.15 -4.16 1.37
C TRP A 18 5.42 -5.42 1.84
N MET A 19 4.62 -5.27 2.89
CA MET A 19 3.69 -6.30 3.37
C MET A 19 2.35 -5.64 3.69
N PRO A 20 1.23 -6.35 3.57
CA PRO A 20 -0.06 -5.83 4.01
C PRO A 20 0.01 -5.45 5.49
N ALA A 21 -0.56 -4.30 5.84
CA ALA A 21 -0.76 -3.96 7.24
C ALA A 21 -1.88 -4.83 7.83
N VAL A 22 -1.61 -5.43 8.97
CA VAL A 22 -2.59 -6.19 9.77
C VAL A 22 -2.82 -5.47 11.10
N ALA A 23 -4.04 -5.54 11.61
CA ALA A 23 -4.33 -5.02 12.95
C ALA A 23 -3.59 -5.86 13.99
N ASP A 24 -3.21 -5.23 15.11
CA ASP A 24 -2.50 -5.93 16.19
C ASP A 24 -3.26 -7.18 16.65
N GLY A 25 -2.56 -8.31 16.70
CA GLY A 25 -3.13 -9.60 17.11
C GLY A 25 -3.90 -10.36 16.02
N GLN A 26 -3.98 -9.83 14.79
CA GLN A 26 -4.54 -10.55 13.64
C GLN A 26 -3.47 -11.36 12.91
N PRO A 27 -3.84 -12.49 12.27
CA PRO A 27 -2.90 -13.27 11.47
C PRO A 27 -2.40 -12.49 10.27
N ASP A 28 -1.15 -12.74 9.88
CA ASP A 28 -0.55 -12.19 8.66
C ASP A 28 -1.45 -12.45 7.45
N VAL A 29 -1.70 -11.42 6.65
CA VAL A 29 -2.40 -11.55 5.38
C VAL A 29 -1.37 -11.87 4.28
N PRO A 30 -1.56 -12.97 3.51
CA PRO A 30 -0.69 -13.27 2.37
C PRO A 30 -0.65 -12.10 1.39
N GLY A 31 0.56 -11.68 1.01
CA GLY A 31 0.74 -10.61 0.04
C GLY A 31 2.12 -10.00 0.13
N GLY A 32 2.30 -8.89 -0.59
CA GLY A 32 3.55 -8.16 -0.50
C GLY A 32 4.74 -8.85 -1.15
N THR A 33 5.92 -8.39 -0.76
CA THR A 33 7.21 -8.96 -1.14
C THR A 33 7.41 -10.33 -0.52
N VAL A 34 6.95 -10.56 0.72
CA VAL A 34 7.11 -11.86 1.41
C VAL A 34 6.45 -12.98 0.62
N ALA A 35 5.19 -12.82 0.20
CA ALA A 35 4.51 -13.83 -0.61
C ALA A 35 5.17 -14.06 -1.98
N ARG A 36 5.79 -13.02 -2.58
CA ARG A 36 6.55 -13.18 -3.82
C ARG A 36 7.84 -13.98 -3.63
N LEU A 37 8.54 -13.77 -2.51
CA LEU A 37 9.75 -14.52 -2.17
C LEU A 37 9.44 -16.00 -1.87
N GLU A 38 8.31 -16.29 -1.23
CA GLU A 38 7.82 -17.67 -1.03
C GLU A 38 7.61 -18.39 -2.37
N VAL A 39 6.97 -17.73 -3.35
CA VAL A 39 6.82 -18.26 -4.72
C VAL A 39 8.17 -18.44 -5.40
N ALA A 40 9.14 -17.57 -5.12
CA ALA A 40 10.52 -17.68 -5.58
C ALA A 40 11.35 -18.76 -4.83
N ARG A 41 10.70 -19.60 -4.01
CA ARG A 41 11.28 -20.72 -3.26
C ARG A 41 12.19 -20.32 -2.09
N LEU A 42 12.13 -19.07 -1.64
CA LEU A 42 12.65 -18.70 -0.32
C LEU A 42 11.59 -19.02 0.74
N SER A 43 11.91 -19.97 1.63
CA SER A 43 11.04 -20.30 2.76
C SER A 43 10.84 -19.08 3.67
N LYS A 44 9.61 -18.88 4.18
CA LYS A 44 9.32 -17.89 5.23
C LYS A 44 10.22 -18.06 6.45
N ALA A 45 10.62 -19.29 6.78
CA ALA A 45 11.53 -19.57 7.90
C ALA A 45 12.97 -19.07 7.67
N ALA A 46 13.35 -18.82 6.42
CA ALA A 46 14.64 -18.22 6.06
C ALA A 46 14.56 -16.69 5.97
N LEU A 47 13.37 -16.09 6.13
CA LEU A 47 13.15 -14.66 6.04
C LEU A 47 12.81 -14.09 7.42
N GLN A 48 13.47 -13.00 7.79
CA GLN A 48 13.15 -12.24 8.99
C GLN A 48 12.86 -10.79 8.61
N VAL A 49 11.72 -10.27 9.07
CA VAL A 49 11.45 -8.83 9.02
C VAL A 49 12.17 -8.18 10.20
N VAL A 50 13.30 -7.53 9.92
CA VAL A 50 14.15 -6.89 10.96
C VAL A 50 13.76 -5.44 11.26
N TRP A 51 12.96 -4.82 10.39
CA TRP A 51 12.48 -3.45 10.53
C TRP A 51 11.18 -3.25 9.74
N THR A 52 10.28 -2.43 10.26
CA THR A 52 9.08 -1.96 9.57
C THR A 52 8.94 -0.45 9.70
N SER A 53 8.43 0.21 8.65
CA SER A 53 7.97 1.59 8.75
C SER A 53 6.66 1.64 9.53
N GLY A 54 6.21 2.85 9.90
CA GLY A 54 4.80 3.04 10.22
C GLY A 54 3.90 2.83 8.99
N LEU A 55 2.58 2.89 9.20
CA LEU A 55 1.59 2.60 8.16
C LEU A 55 1.76 3.49 6.93
N LEU A 56 1.93 2.85 5.77
CA LEU A 56 1.83 3.47 4.45
C LEU A 56 0.52 3.02 3.81
N ARG A 57 -0.39 3.96 3.58
CA ARG A 57 -1.65 3.67 2.89
C ARG A 57 -1.39 3.41 1.40
N TYR A 58 -2.20 2.53 0.80
CA TYR A 58 -2.26 2.41 -0.65
C TYR A 58 -2.60 3.76 -1.30
N GLY A 59 -2.21 3.90 -2.57
CA GLY A 59 -2.33 5.15 -3.31
C GLY A 59 -3.74 5.72 -3.26
N SER A 60 -3.85 7.01 -2.90
CA SER A 60 -5.11 7.72 -2.89
C SER A 60 -5.53 8.10 -4.31
N HIS A 61 -6.85 8.17 -4.53
CA HIS A 61 -7.39 8.76 -5.74
C HIS A 61 -7.31 10.28 -5.59
N ALA A 62 -6.51 10.92 -6.46
CA ALA A 62 -6.35 12.36 -6.49
C ALA A 62 -7.16 12.95 -7.65
N VAL A 63 -7.75 14.12 -7.40
CA VAL A 63 -8.43 14.93 -8.42
C VAL A 63 -7.83 16.33 -8.44
N SER A 64 -8.02 17.04 -9.54
CA SER A 64 -7.60 18.44 -9.66
C SER A 64 -8.16 19.29 -8.51
N SER A 65 -7.38 20.27 -8.05
CA SER A 65 -7.84 21.30 -7.12
C SER A 65 -9.00 22.11 -7.70
N ASP A 66 -9.02 22.26 -9.02
CA ASP A 66 -9.93 23.17 -9.74
C ASP A 66 -11.18 22.44 -10.25
N LEU A 67 -11.34 21.17 -9.89
CA LEU A 67 -12.56 20.42 -10.21
C LEU A 67 -13.77 21.09 -9.53
N ASP A 68 -14.86 21.22 -10.30
CA ASP A 68 -16.14 21.73 -9.79
C ASP A 68 -16.48 21.09 -8.42
N PRO A 69 -16.77 21.88 -7.37
CA PRO A 69 -16.96 21.36 -6.02
C PRO A 69 -18.08 20.31 -5.93
N GLU A 70 -19.13 20.48 -6.72
CA GLU A 70 -20.27 19.58 -6.72
C GLU A 70 -19.98 18.29 -7.49
N ALA A 71 -19.24 18.36 -8.61
CA ALA A 71 -18.69 17.17 -9.26
C ALA A 71 -17.74 16.39 -8.33
N LYS A 72 -16.86 17.08 -7.60
CA LYS A 72 -15.97 16.47 -6.60
C LYS A 72 -16.76 15.79 -5.49
N ARG A 73 -17.80 16.44 -4.97
CA ARG A 73 -18.70 15.88 -3.96
C ARG A 73 -19.37 14.60 -4.46
N ARG A 74 -19.94 14.64 -5.67
CA ARG A 74 -20.61 13.47 -6.28
C ARG A 74 -19.66 12.29 -6.48
N LEU A 75 -18.42 12.55 -6.91
CA LEU A 75 -17.40 11.51 -7.06
C LEU A 75 -17.06 10.84 -5.71
N ILE A 76 -16.89 11.63 -4.65
CA ILE A 76 -16.62 11.11 -3.30
C ILE A 76 -17.76 10.20 -2.83
N VAL A 77 -19.01 10.67 -2.95
CA VAL A 77 -20.19 9.90 -2.57
C VAL A 77 -20.31 8.61 -3.38
N PHE A 78 -20.09 8.69 -4.70
CA PHE A 78 -20.10 7.53 -5.58
C PHE A 78 -19.09 6.47 -5.13
N LEU A 79 -17.81 6.85 -4.96
CA LEU A 79 -16.76 5.89 -4.58
C LEU A 79 -17.01 5.25 -3.22
N ILE A 80 -17.36 6.02 -2.19
CA ILE A 80 -17.60 5.49 -0.83
C ILE A 80 -18.75 4.47 -0.82
N ASN A 81 -19.82 4.73 -1.57
CA ASN A 81 -20.99 3.86 -1.61
C ASN A 81 -20.89 2.75 -2.67
N LEU A 82 -19.87 2.76 -3.53
CA LEU A 82 -19.81 1.85 -4.68
C LEU A 82 -19.87 0.39 -4.27
N ARG A 83 -19.14 0.02 -3.21
CA ARG A 83 -19.09 -1.36 -2.72
C ARG A 83 -20.45 -1.85 -2.22
N SER A 84 -21.24 -1.00 -1.57
CA SER A 84 -22.55 -1.39 -1.05
C SER A 84 -23.65 -1.32 -2.12
N MET A 85 -23.58 -0.34 -3.02
CA MET A 85 -24.60 -0.12 -4.05
C MET A 85 -24.42 -1.00 -5.29
N SER A 86 -23.18 -1.33 -5.66
CA SER A 86 -22.88 -2.11 -6.87
C SER A 86 -21.57 -2.89 -6.71
N PRO A 87 -21.58 -4.00 -5.95
CA PRO A 87 -20.39 -4.83 -5.71
C PRO A 87 -19.68 -5.29 -6.99
N ASP A 88 -20.43 -5.60 -8.05
CA ASP A 88 -19.85 -6.03 -9.32
C ASP A 88 -19.05 -4.90 -9.99
N VAL A 89 -19.59 -3.67 -9.96
CA VAL A 89 -18.90 -2.49 -10.48
C VAL A 89 -17.70 -2.14 -9.60
N TYR A 90 -17.82 -2.29 -8.29
CA TYR A 90 -16.69 -2.14 -7.37
C TYR A 90 -15.55 -3.09 -7.75
N ASN A 91 -15.84 -4.36 -8.00
CA ASN A 91 -14.84 -5.37 -8.37
C ASN A 91 -14.18 -5.08 -9.73
N LEU A 92 -14.85 -4.37 -10.64
CA LEU A 92 -14.24 -3.88 -11.88
C LEU A 92 -13.22 -2.77 -11.65
N LEU A 93 -13.43 -1.92 -10.63
CA LEU A 93 -12.51 -0.82 -10.29
C LEU A 93 -11.36 -1.27 -9.39
N ASP A 94 -11.65 -2.13 -8.41
CA ASP A 94 -10.66 -2.63 -7.48
C ASP A 94 -10.81 -4.15 -7.29
N SER A 95 -10.12 -4.89 -8.15
CA SER A 95 -10.09 -6.35 -8.10
C SER A 95 -9.12 -6.89 -7.04
N LYS A 96 -8.33 -6.02 -6.40
CA LYS A 96 -7.18 -6.41 -5.59
C LYS A 96 -7.37 -6.11 -4.10
N TYR A 97 -8.06 -5.03 -3.78
CA TYR A 97 -8.34 -4.61 -2.42
C TYR A 97 -9.86 -4.63 -2.21
N SER A 98 -10.34 -5.38 -1.21
CA SER A 98 -11.78 -5.61 -0.97
C SER A 98 -12.40 -4.65 0.07
N GLY A 99 -11.63 -3.64 0.51
CA GLY A 99 -11.96 -2.79 1.66
C GLY A 99 -12.94 -1.64 1.38
N GLY A 100 -13.23 -1.32 0.13
CA GLY A 100 -13.98 -0.13 -0.24
C GLY A 100 -13.12 1.14 -0.26
N PHE A 101 -13.77 2.28 -0.52
CA PHE A 101 -13.14 3.60 -0.53
C PHE A 101 -13.48 4.39 0.72
N THR A 102 -12.54 5.21 1.17
CA THR A 102 -12.72 6.15 2.28
C THR A 102 -12.15 7.52 1.91
N VAL A 103 -12.59 8.56 2.61
CA VAL A 103 -12.04 9.92 2.45
C VAL A 103 -10.61 9.93 2.97
N ALA A 104 -9.66 10.27 2.11
CA ALA A 104 -8.28 10.49 2.49
C ALA A 104 -8.10 11.91 3.05
N ALA A 105 -7.46 12.02 4.21
CA ALA A 105 -7.03 13.28 4.81
C ALA A 105 -5.50 13.43 4.73
N PRO A 106 -4.94 14.65 4.81
CA PRO A 106 -3.48 14.84 4.77
C PRO A 106 -2.71 14.00 5.81
N LYS A 107 -3.29 13.81 7.01
CA LYS A 107 -2.70 12.97 8.08
C LYS A 107 -2.49 11.52 7.67
N ASP A 108 -3.29 11.02 6.73
CA ASP A 108 -3.20 9.64 6.23
C ASP A 108 -1.93 9.39 5.41
N HIS A 109 -1.29 10.46 4.94
CA HIS A 109 -0.03 10.43 4.21
C HIS A 109 1.15 10.93 5.05
N ALA A 110 0.99 11.10 6.36
CA ALA A 110 2.02 11.66 7.23
C ALA A 110 3.34 10.87 7.19
N MET A 111 3.29 9.53 7.17
CA MET A 111 4.49 8.68 7.09
C MET A 111 5.23 8.85 5.76
N ALA A 112 4.51 8.84 4.64
CA ALA A 112 5.10 9.09 3.33
C ALA A 112 5.74 10.49 3.26
N ALA A 113 5.03 11.50 3.77
CA ALA A 113 5.55 12.87 3.84
C ALA A 113 6.79 12.98 4.74
N ALA A 114 6.85 12.25 5.86
CA ALA A 114 8.01 12.23 6.75
C ALA A 114 9.24 11.60 6.07
N ILE A 115 9.06 10.48 5.37
CA ILE A 115 10.14 9.82 4.60
C ILE A 115 10.67 10.77 3.52
N VAL A 116 9.80 11.41 2.74
CA VAL A 116 10.22 12.38 1.72
C VAL A 116 11.01 13.53 2.34
N ARG A 117 10.53 14.12 3.44
CA ARG A 117 11.25 15.20 4.13
C ARG A 117 12.62 14.76 4.64
N LEU A 118 12.72 13.55 5.20
CA LEU A 118 13.99 13.00 5.68
C LEU A 118 15.00 12.87 4.55
N VAL A 119 14.57 12.37 3.39
CA VAL A 119 15.47 12.14 2.25
C VAL A 119 15.80 13.45 1.54
N SER A 120 14.83 14.35 1.36
CA SER A 120 15.05 15.67 0.72
C SER A 120 15.80 16.66 1.62
N GLY A 121 15.78 16.46 2.94
CA GLY A 121 16.52 17.28 3.90
C GLY A 121 18.01 16.95 4.00
N ASN A 122 18.44 15.83 3.40
CA ASN A 122 19.82 15.36 3.40
C ASN A 122 20.66 15.90 2.23
N ASP A 123 20.11 16.77 1.38
CA ASP A 123 20.82 17.44 0.27
C ASP A 123 21.49 18.78 0.71
N ARG A 124 21.98 18.86 1.96
CA ARG A 124 22.79 20.00 2.45
C ARG A 124 24.06 19.54 3.15
#